data_AF-A0A3N6DDN3-F1
#
_entry.id   AF-A0A3N6DDN3-F1
#
_cell.length_a   1.000
_cell.length_b   1.000
_cell.length_c   1.000
_cell.angle_alpha   90.00
_cell.angle_beta   90.00
_cell.angle_gamma   90.00
#
_symmetry.space_group_name_H-M   'P 1'
#
loop_
_entity.id
_entity.type
_entity.pdbx_description
1 polymer ?
#
loop_
_entity_poly.entity_id
_entity_poly.type
_entity_poly.pdbx_seq_one_letter_code
_entity_poly.pdbx_strand_id
1 'polypeptide(L)'
;MPHTLRELAPNDETVAELNMIVGFDDDLAGEVTRLKNRMRGLLTQIHPSLERVLGPRLDHPAMLFLLERYGSPAQLRKAGRRRLITMLKPKAPRMAERLVEDIFTALDEQTVIVPGTEAAALIIPSLASSLTAVLDQLKLLASSIEELLEAPLFRRS
;
A
#
# COMPACT_ATOMS: atom_id res chain seq x y z
N MET A 1 56.46 9.12 5.99
CA MET A 1 55.58 10.09 6.69
C MET A 1 54.14 9.73 6.33
N PRO A 2 53.33 9.22 7.25
CA PRO A 2 51.95 8.85 6.94
C PRO A 2 51.09 10.10 6.94
N HIS A 3 50.62 10.52 5.77
CA HIS A 3 49.61 11.57 5.67
C HIS A 3 48.25 10.95 6.00
N THR A 4 47.87 11.17 7.24
CA THR A 4 46.53 11.27 7.81
C THR A 4 45.37 10.99 6.83
N LEU A 5 44.65 9.91 7.09
CA LEU A 5 43.27 9.74 6.64
C LEU A 5 42.48 10.95 7.13
N ARG A 6 42.08 11.83 6.21
CA ARG A 6 41.13 12.91 6.50
C ARG A 6 39.75 12.27 6.54
N GLU A 7 39.21 12.03 7.74
CA GLU A 7 37.79 11.79 7.91
C GLU A 7 37.04 12.99 7.33
N LEU A 8 36.43 12.80 6.18
CA LEU A 8 35.48 13.75 5.61
C LEU A 8 34.14 13.44 6.28
N ALA A 9 33.86 14.08 7.42
CA ALA A 9 32.51 14.11 7.94
C ALA A 9 31.57 14.66 6.84
N PRO A 10 30.36 14.10 6.66
CA PRO A 10 29.39 14.71 5.76
C PRO A 10 29.18 16.17 6.16
N ASN A 11 29.09 17.07 5.17
CA ASN A 11 28.85 18.48 5.44
C ASN A 11 27.51 18.63 6.19
N ASP A 12 27.42 19.59 7.13
CA ASP A 12 26.23 19.81 7.98
C ASP A 12 24.95 19.97 7.14
N GLU A 13 25.07 20.52 5.94
CA GLU A 13 23.98 20.67 4.96
C GLU A 13 23.46 19.31 4.46
N THR A 14 24.34 18.37 4.14
CA THR A 14 23.96 17.01 3.68
C THR A 14 23.31 16.20 4.80
N VAL A 15 23.80 16.37 6.03
CA VAL A 15 23.18 15.73 7.21
C VAL A 15 21.79 16.31 7.47
N ALA A 16 21.63 17.63 7.36
CA ALA A 16 20.33 18.29 7.52
C ALA A 16 19.33 17.85 6.43
N GLU A 17 19.77 17.76 5.17
CA GLU A 17 18.95 17.27 4.06
C GLU A 17 18.50 15.83 4.28
N LEU A 18 19.42 14.93 4.66
CA LEU A 18 19.09 13.54 4.94
C LEU A 18 18.11 13.41 6.11
N ASN A 19 18.28 14.19 7.18
CA ASN A 19 17.36 14.20 8.31
C ASN A 19 15.94 14.66 7.91
N MET A 20 15.83 15.66 7.04
CA MET A 20 14.54 16.12 6.52
C MET A 20 13.86 15.02 5.69
N ILE A 21 14.62 14.32 4.85
CA ILE A 21 14.11 13.23 4.02
C ILE A 21 13.66 12.03 4.86
N VAL A 22 14.47 11.61 5.83
CA VAL A 22 14.14 10.51 6.74
C VAL A 22 12.91 10.84 7.60
N GLY A 23 12.82 12.07 8.11
CA GLY A 23 11.62 12.50 8.85
C GLY A 23 10.34 12.43 8.01
N PHE A 24 10.43 12.76 6.72
CA PHE A 24 9.29 12.62 5.80
C PHE A 24 8.97 11.16 5.47
N ASP A 25 9.96 10.28 5.38
CA ASP A 25 9.74 8.83 5.23
C ASP A 25 8.95 8.26 6.40
N ASP A 26 9.33 8.63 7.64
CA ASP A 26 8.63 8.23 8.87
C ASP A 26 7.17 8.72 8.87
N ASP A 27 6.92 9.96 8.44
CA ASP A 27 5.57 10.53 8.33
C ASP A 27 4.70 9.72 7.34
N LEU A 28 5.25 9.41 6.16
CA LEU A 28 4.56 8.61 5.15
C LEU A 28 4.30 7.17 5.63
N ALA A 29 5.25 6.55 6.35
CA ALA A 29 5.06 5.23 6.96
C ALA A 29 3.93 5.24 8.00
N GLY A 30 3.84 6.31 8.79
CA GLY A 30 2.72 6.58 9.69
C GLY A 30 1.39 6.69 8.95
N GLU A 31 1.38 7.39 7.82
CA GLU A 31 0.19 7.57 6.99
C GLU A 31 -0.28 6.25 6.35
N VAL A 32 0.63 5.43 5.83
CA VAL A 32 0.32 4.07 5.34
C VAL A 32 -0.39 3.27 6.42
N THR A 33 0.15 3.25 7.64
CA THR A 33 -0.41 2.52 8.77
C THR A 33 -1.82 3.02 9.10
N ARG A 34 -2.02 4.33 9.14
CA ARG A 34 -3.32 4.96 9.40
C ARG A 34 -4.36 4.58 8.35
N LEU A 35 -4.01 4.71 7.07
CA LEU A 35 -4.92 4.42 5.95
C LEU A 35 -5.31 2.94 5.92
N LYS A 36 -4.36 2.02 6.11
CA LYS A 36 -4.63 0.59 6.22
C LYS A 36 -5.59 0.28 7.36
N ASN A 37 -5.32 0.79 8.55
CA ASN A 37 -6.17 0.55 9.72
C ASN A 37 -7.58 1.11 9.52
N ARG A 38 -7.71 2.26 8.85
CA ARG A 38 -9.02 2.82 8.48
C ARG A 38 -9.77 1.91 7.51
N MET A 39 -9.11 1.42 6.47
CA MET A 39 -9.71 0.48 5.51
C MET A 39 -10.11 -0.83 6.17
N ARG A 40 -9.24 -1.41 7.01
CA ARG A 40 -9.55 -2.62 7.79
C ARG A 40 -10.75 -2.40 8.70
N GLY A 41 -10.81 -1.28 9.41
CA GLY A 41 -11.96 -0.92 10.25
C GLY A 41 -13.28 -0.88 9.47
N LEU A 42 -13.29 -0.25 8.28
CA LEU A 42 -14.48 -0.21 7.42
C LEU A 42 -14.85 -1.59 6.89
N LEU A 43 -13.88 -2.37 6.40
CA LEU A 43 -14.10 -3.71 5.90
C LEU A 43 -14.61 -4.65 7.00
N THR A 44 -14.08 -4.57 8.22
CA THR A 44 -14.57 -5.32 9.38
C THR A 44 -16.01 -4.93 9.72
N GLN A 45 -16.37 -3.65 9.61
CA GLN A 45 -17.72 -3.20 9.93
C GLN A 45 -18.75 -3.70 8.92
N ILE A 46 -18.43 -3.72 7.62
CA ILE A 46 -19.40 -4.03 6.56
C ILE A 46 -19.33 -5.47 6.06
N HIS A 47 -18.14 -6.08 6.10
CA HIS A 47 -17.90 -7.39 5.51
C HIS A 47 -16.69 -8.14 6.14
N PRO A 48 -16.80 -8.62 7.40
CA PRO A 48 -15.70 -9.26 8.14
C PRO A 48 -15.01 -10.41 7.39
N SER A 49 -15.77 -11.24 6.66
CA SER A 49 -15.19 -12.36 5.90
C SER A 49 -14.29 -11.90 4.76
N LEU A 50 -14.61 -10.75 4.16
CA LEU A 50 -13.81 -10.17 3.09
C LEU A 50 -12.59 -9.48 3.68
N GLU A 51 -12.71 -8.83 4.84
CA GLU A 51 -11.55 -8.28 5.55
C GLU A 51 -10.49 -9.37 5.83
N ARG A 52 -10.90 -10.58 6.25
CA ARG A 52 -9.96 -11.69 6.48
C ARG A 52 -9.13 -12.04 5.24
N VAL A 53 -9.70 -11.87 4.05
CA VAL A 53 -9.04 -12.15 2.77
C VAL A 53 -8.19 -10.96 2.30
N LEU A 54 -8.72 -9.73 2.39
CA LEU A 54 -8.08 -8.54 1.81
C LEU A 54 -7.11 -7.85 2.78
N GLY A 55 -7.43 -7.82 4.07
CA GLY A 55 -6.72 -7.10 5.12
C GLY A 55 -5.22 -7.39 5.18
N PRO A 56 -4.78 -8.67 5.16
CA PRO A 56 -3.35 -9.01 5.15
C PRO A 56 -2.61 -8.59 3.88
N ARG A 57 -3.32 -8.17 2.83
CA ARG A 57 -2.79 -7.91 1.49
C ARG A 57 -2.98 -6.46 1.05
N LEU A 58 -3.33 -5.55 1.97
CA LEU A 58 -3.59 -4.14 1.64
C LEU A 58 -2.35 -3.38 1.13
N ASP A 59 -1.14 -3.91 1.33
CA ASP A 59 0.09 -3.34 0.73
C ASP A 59 0.29 -3.79 -0.72
N HIS A 60 -0.44 -4.81 -1.18
CA HIS A 60 -0.21 -5.40 -2.49
C HIS A 60 -0.90 -4.54 -3.57
N PRO A 61 -0.19 -4.12 -4.65
CA PRO A 61 -0.75 -3.24 -5.67
C PRO A 61 -2.03 -3.75 -6.34
N ALA A 62 -2.14 -5.07 -6.52
CA ALA A 62 -3.34 -5.69 -7.07
C ALA A 62 -4.56 -5.56 -6.13
N MET A 63 -4.35 -5.56 -4.81
CA MET A 63 -5.42 -5.40 -3.83
C MET A 63 -5.95 -3.97 -3.82
N LEU A 64 -5.04 -3.00 -3.82
CA LEU A 64 -5.40 -1.59 -3.89
C LEU A 64 -6.14 -1.28 -5.19
N PHE A 65 -5.65 -1.81 -6.32
CA PHE A 65 -6.33 -1.67 -7.60
C PHE A 65 -7.72 -2.31 -7.64
N LEU A 66 -7.91 -3.44 -6.95
CA LEU A 66 -9.22 -4.07 -6.80
C LEU A 66 -10.18 -3.14 -6.02
N LEU A 67 -9.75 -2.64 -4.87
CA LEU A 67 -10.57 -1.85 -3.95
C LEU A 67 -10.86 -0.44 -4.46
N GLU A 68 -9.92 0.13 -5.23
CA GLU A 68 -10.12 1.39 -5.95
C GLU A 68 -11.23 1.28 -7.00
N ARG A 69 -11.37 0.10 -7.63
CA ARG A 69 -12.35 -0.11 -8.71
C ARG A 69 -13.66 -0.72 -8.22
N TYR A 70 -13.62 -1.50 -7.15
CA TYR A 70 -14.73 -2.22 -6.56
C TYR A 70 -14.67 -2.09 -5.04
N GLY A 71 -15.28 -1.01 -4.53
CA GLY A 71 -15.31 -0.67 -3.11
C GLY A 71 -16.37 -1.44 -2.31
N SER A 72 -17.20 -2.27 -2.95
CA SER A 72 -18.27 -3.00 -2.26
C SER A 72 -18.39 -4.49 -2.64
N PRO A 73 -18.91 -5.32 -1.72
CA PRO A 73 -19.24 -6.72 -2.00
C PRO A 73 -20.14 -6.91 -3.22
N ALA A 74 -21.16 -6.06 -3.38
CA ALA A 74 -22.08 -6.10 -4.51
C ALA A 74 -21.40 -5.77 -5.83
N GLN A 75 -20.49 -4.80 -5.84
CA GLN A 75 -19.69 -4.44 -7.01
C GLN A 75 -18.76 -5.59 -7.42
N LEU A 76 -18.12 -6.26 -6.47
CA LEU A 76 -17.28 -7.44 -6.71
C LEU A 76 -18.08 -8.59 -7.31
N ARG A 77 -19.25 -8.91 -6.74
CA ARG A 77 -20.16 -9.92 -7.30
C ARG A 77 -20.60 -9.58 -8.72
N LYS A 78 -20.99 -8.33 -8.96
CA LYS A 78 -21.42 -7.84 -10.27
C LYS A 78 -20.31 -7.91 -11.32
N ALA A 79 -19.05 -7.66 -10.93
CA ALA A 79 -17.92 -7.79 -11.84
C ALA A 79 -17.73 -9.25 -12.30
N GLY A 80 -17.89 -10.20 -11.37
CA GLY A 80 -17.76 -11.63 -11.63
C GLY A 80 -16.32 -12.12 -11.69
N ARG A 81 -16.11 -13.41 -11.36
CA ARG A 81 -14.79 -14.06 -11.26
C ARG A 81 -13.88 -13.78 -12.46
N ARG A 82 -14.35 -14.08 -13.67
CA ARG A 82 -13.57 -13.95 -14.92
C ARG A 82 -13.01 -12.55 -15.11
N ARG A 83 -13.83 -11.51 -14.89
CA ARG A 83 -13.41 -10.11 -15.06
C ARG A 83 -12.38 -9.72 -14.02
N LEU A 84 -12.59 -10.11 -12.76
CA LEU A 84 -11.62 -9.82 -11.70
C LEU A 84 -10.27 -10.50 -11.98
N ILE A 85 -10.26 -11.76 -12.44
CA ILE A 85 -9.02 -12.46 -12.80
C ILE A 85 -8.29 -11.73 -13.92
N THR A 86 -8.98 -11.42 -15.03
CA THR A 86 -8.37 -10.69 -16.15
C THR A 86 -7.78 -9.35 -15.70
N MET A 87 -8.49 -8.64 -14.83
CA MET A 87 -8.06 -7.35 -14.32
C MET A 87 -6.83 -7.45 -13.39
N LEU A 88 -6.75 -8.50 -12.56
CA LEU A 88 -5.67 -8.66 -11.58
C LEU A 88 -4.42 -9.33 -12.16
N LYS A 89 -4.53 -10.13 -13.22
CA LYS A 89 -3.39 -10.84 -13.84
C LYS A 89 -2.17 -9.95 -14.15
N PRO A 90 -2.31 -8.73 -14.70
CA PRO A 90 -1.17 -7.85 -14.95
C PRO A 90 -0.39 -7.44 -13.69
N LYS A 91 -1.07 -7.34 -12.54
CA LYS A 91 -0.45 -6.93 -11.26
C LYS A 91 -0.09 -8.10 -10.36
N ALA A 92 -0.69 -9.27 -10.57
CA ALA A 92 -0.53 -10.44 -9.70
C ALA A 92 -0.68 -11.77 -10.47
N PRO A 93 0.20 -12.06 -11.44
CA PRO A 93 0.00 -13.14 -12.41
C PRO A 93 -0.13 -14.52 -11.77
N ARG A 94 0.60 -14.77 -10.68
CA ARG A 94 0.62 -16.06 -9.98
C ARG A 94 -0.50 -16.23 -8.95
N MET A 95 -1.11 -15.14 -8.48
CA MET A 95 -2.10 -15.20 -7.38
C MET A 95 -3.51 -14.85 -7.81
N ALA A 96 -3.71 -14.21 -8.97
CA ALA A 96 -4.99 -13.64 -9.36
C ALA A 96 -6.16 -14.62 -9.27
N GLU A 97 -5.96 -15.86 -9.74
CA GLU A 97 -7.00 -16.90 -9.71
C GLU A 97 -7.34 -17.31 -8.28
N ARG A 98 -6.33 -17.69 -7.48
CA ARG A 98 -6.52 -18.04 -6.06
C ARG A 98 -7.17 -16.89 -5.28
N LEU A 99 -6.71 -15.66 -5.48
CA LEU A 99 -7.23 -14.49 -4.77
C LEU A 99 -8.70 -14.25 -5.09
N VAL A 100 -9.09 -14.39 -6.36
CA VAL A 100 -10.48 -14.22 -6.77
C VAL A 100 -11.36 -15.33 -6.20
N GLU A 101 -10.89 -16.57 -6.16
CA GLU A 101 -11.65 -17.63 -5.48
C GLU A 101 -11.79 -17.35 -3.98
N ASP A 102 -10.71 -17.01 -3.27
CA ASP A 102 -10.77 -16.63 -1.85
C ASP A 102 -11.78 -15.50 -1.61
N ILE A 103 -11.81 -14.49 -2.50
CA ILE A 103 -12.78 -13.38 -2.44
C ILE A 103 -14.20 -13.91 -2.58
N PHE A 104 -14.49 -14.71 -3.61
CA PHE A 104 -15.85 -15.17 -3.83
C PHE A 104 -16.32 -16.13 -2.73
N THR A 105 -15.44 -17.00 -2.23
CA THR A 105 -15.73 -17.81 -1.03
C THR A 105 -16.09 -16.92 0.15
N ALA A 106 -15.31 -15.89 0.44
CA ALA A 106 -15.62 -14.96 1.52
C ALA A 106 -16.94 -14.20 1.30
N LEU A 107 -17.23 -13.79 0.06
CA LEU A 107 -18.50 -13.15 -0.29
C LEU A 107 -19.69 -14.10 -0.06
N ASP A 108 -19.53 -15.39 -0.35
CA ASP A 108 -20.56 -16.43 -0.19
C ASP A 108 -20.77 -16.81 1.29
N GLU A 109 -19.77 -16.65 2.15
CA GLU A 109 -19.89 -16.85 3.61
C GLU A 109 -20.81 -15.81 4.28
N GLN A 110 -20.90 -14.61 3.74
CA GLN A 110 -21.70 -13.54 4.34
C GLN A 110 -23.16 -13.62 3.91
N THR A 111 -24.04 -13.85 4.89
CA THR A 111 -25.49 -14.00 4.68
C THR A 111 -26.29 -12.72 4.94
N VAL A 112 -25.69 -11.74 5.62
CA VAL A 112 -26.36 -10.50 6.04
C VAL A 112 -25.62 -9.28 5.47
N ILE A 113 -26.38 -8.34 4.89
CA ILE A 113 -25.85 -7.05 4.46
C ILE A 113 -25.99 -6.06 5.63
N VAL A 114 -24.88 -5.45 6.03
CA VAL A 114 -24.83 -4.50 7.16
C VAL A 114 -25.27 -3.10 6.69
N PRO A 115 -26.08 -2.36 7.49
CA PRO A 115 -26.35 -0.94 7.23
C PRO A 115 -25.04 -0.13 7.10
N GLY A 116 -24.96 0.74 6.10
CA GLY A 116 -23.74 1.51 5.81
C GLY A 116 -22.79 0.86 4.81
N THR A 117 -23.09 -0.33 4.29
CA THR A 117 -22.30 -0.96 3.21
C THR A 117 -22.16 -0.05 1.99
N GLU A 118 -23.25 0.60 1.57
CA GLU A 118 -23.21 1.54 0.43
C GLU A 118 -22.42 2.82 0.74
N ALA A 119 -22.46 3.32 1.99
CA ALA A 119 -21.65 4.47 2.37
C ALA A 119 -20.15 4.11 2.37
N ALA A 120 -19.79 2.93 2.89
CA ALA A 120 -18.42 2.45 2.84
C ALA A 120 -17.93 2.22 1.40
N ALA A 121 -18.83 1.81 0.49
CA ALA A 121 -18.52 1.65 -0.93
C ALA A 121 -18.05 2.96 -1.61
N LEU A 122 -18.42 4.12 -1.07
CA LEU A 122 -17.97 5.43 -1.54
C LEU A 122 -16.61 5.81 -0.96
N ILE A 123 -16.28 5.32 0.23
CA ILE A 123 -15.07 5.72 0.98
C ILE A 123 -13.88 4.81 0.64
N ILE A 124 -14.11 3.49 0.58
CA ILE A 124 -13.05 2.50 0.35
C ILE A 124 -12.22 2.78 -0.90
N PRO A 125 -12.81 3.12 -2.07
CA PRO A 125 -12.05 3.47 -3.25
C PRO A 125 -11.10 4.66 -3.06
N SER A 126 -11.57 5.70 -2.39
CA SER A 126 -10.77 6.88 -2.10
C SER A 126 -9.60 6.54 -1.18
N LEU A 127 -9.82 5.75 -0.12
CA LEU A 127 -8.75 5.31 0.77
C LEU A 127 -7.72 4.43 0.05
N ALA A 128 -8.16 3.55 -0.86
CA ALA A 128 -7.26 2.71 -1.65
C ALA A 128 -6.39 3.54 -2.60
N SER A 129 -6.98 4.56 -3.23
CA SER A 129 -6.25 5.49 -4.10
C SER A 129 -5.23 6.32 -3.31
N SER A 130 -5.63 6.88 -2.16
CA SER A 130 -4.72 7.59 -1.26
C SER A 130 -3.58 6.71 -0.76
N LEU A 131 -3.87 5.46 -0.35
CA LEU A 131 -2.83 4.52 0.10
C LEU A 131 -1.86 4.17 -1.03
N THR A 132 -2.35 4.03 -2.27
CA THR A 132 -1.49 3.83 -3.44
C THR A 132 -0.54 5.01 -3.64
N ALA A 133 -1.06 6.24 -3.57
CA ALA A 133 -0.25 7.45 -3.74
C ALA A 133 0.87 7.55 -2.68
N VAL A 134 0.56 7.31 -1.41
CA VAL A 134 1.54 7.35 -0.31
C VAL A 134 2.59 6.25 -0.48
N LEU A 135 2.20 5.04 -0.86
CA LEU A 135 3.15 3.95 -1.14
C LEU A 135 4.06 4.26 -2.33
N ASP A 136 3.58 4.96 -3.35
CA ASP A 136 4.40 5.38 -4.48
C ASP A 136 5.35 6.52 -4.10
N GLN A 137 4.93 7.44 -3.22
CA GLN A 137 5.81 8.47 -2.65
C GLN A 137 6.96 7.84 -1.84
N LEU A 138 6.68 6.85 -0.99
CA LEU A 138 7.71 6.11 -0.24
C LEU A 138 8.74 5.46 -1.18
N LYS A 139 8.30 4.85 -2.28
CA LYS A 139 9.24 4.23 -3.25
C LYS A 139 10.13 5.27 -3.92
N LEU A 140 9.58 6.42 -4.29
CA LEU A 140 10.35 7.51 -4.89
C LEU A 140 11.38 8.05 -3.89
N LEU A 141 10.97 8.24 -2.63
CA LEU A 141 11.84 8.73 -1.57
C LEU A 141 12.98 7.75 -1.27
N ALA A 142 12.70 6.45 -1.22
CA ALA A 142 13.71 5.42 -1.06
C ALA A 142 14.78 5.48 -2.17
N SER A 143 14.37 5.67 -3.43
CA SER A 143 15.32 5.87 -4.53
C SER A 143 16.16 7.15 -4.36
N SER A 144 15.56 8.26 -3.91
CA SER A 144 16.31 9.49 -3.64
C SER A 144 17.30 9.34 -2.48
N ILE A 145 16.94 8.61 -1.42
CA ILE A 145 17.85 8.30 -0.31
C ILE A 145 19.03 7.46 -0.81
N GLU A 146 18.78 6.41 -1.61
CA GLU A 146 19.83 5.60 -2.21
C GLU A 146 20.79 6.44 -3.07
N GLU A 147 20.27 7.35 -3.89
CA GLU A 147 21.09 8.26 -4.71
C GLU A 147 21.97 9.19 -3.87
N LEU A 148 21.44 9.76 -2.78
CA LEU A 148 22.19 10.63 -1.86
C LEU A 148 23.29 9.86 -1.11
N LEU A 149 23.01 8.61 -0.70
CA LEU A 149 23.99 7.75 -0.04
C LEU A 149 25.07 7.24 -0.98
N GLU A 150 24.78 7.09 -2.27
CA GLU A 150 25.75 6.69 -3.30
C GLU A 150 26.64 7.86 -3.78
N ALA A 151 26.34 9.09 -3.38
CA ALA A 151 27.14 10.27 -3.70
C ALA A 151 28.59 10.13 -3.16
N PRO A 152 29.60 10.69 -3.85
CA PRO A 152 31.01 10.51 -3.51
C PRO A 152 31.42 11.01 -2.11
N LEU A 153 30.52 11.72 -1.41
CA LEU A 153 30.67 12.13 -0.01
C LEU A 153 30.47 10.97 0.98
N PHE A 154 29.70 9.94 0.63
CA PHE A 154 29.39 8.80 1.51
C PHE A 154 30.08 7.48 1.10
N ARG A 155 30.59 7.37 -0.13
CA ARG A 155 31.14 6.12 -0.71
C ARG A 155 32.55 5.73 -0.22
N ARG A 156 33.05 6.32 0.86
CA ARG A 156 34.35 5.97 1.49
C ARG A 156 34.20 5.88 3.01
N SER A 157 33.51 4.84 3.47
CA SER A 157 33.65 4.31 4.84
C SER A 157 33.97 2.82 4.79
#